data_AF-A0A1Q7M2Z6-F1
#
_entry.id   AF-A0A1Q7M2Z6-F1
#
_cell.length_a   1.000
_cell.length_b   1.000
_cell.length_c   1.000
_cell.angle_alpha   90.00
_cell.angle_beta   90.00
_cell.angle_gamma   90.00
#
_symmetry.space_group_name_H-M   'P 1'
#
loop_
_entity.id
_entity.type
_entity.pdbx_description
1 polymer ?
#
loop_
_entity_poly.entity_id
_entity_poly.type
_entity_poly.pdbx_seq_one_letter_code
_entity_poly.pdbx_strand_id
1 'polypeptide(L)'
;MTSGAAGDRLAVGEQVASVPQSIEAMAGGDIGFSHLALIAREAIALQESGSKRPFDETPLLYKAMDFTVGRFRNYCHHYRHSVDPEGYAKQEAETSQARALSLTTGEGGVLWIRGVLDAEGGATLRTALEPLAKRNGKGDDRRLDRRLADGLVEMAHHALDGGALAQRVGQHPHLQVTTTLETLLQRCGAPAADLELSVPISARAVERLACDCNVTRMLLNAD
;
A
#
# COMPACT_ATOMS: atom_id res chain seq x y z
N MET A 1 13.05 6.69 -15.78
CA MET A 1 12.80 8.01 -15.17
C MET A 1 11.75 7.82 -14.09
N THR A 2 12.16 7.65 -12.83
CA THR A 2 11.19 7.56 -11.72
C THR A 2 10.51 8.93 -11.59
N SER A 3 9.18 8.95 -11.46
CA SER A 3 8.36 10.17 -11.37
C SER A 3 8.89 11.18 -10.34
N GLY A 4 9.55 10.72 -9.28
CA GLY A 4 10.17 11.57 -8.26
C GLY A 4 11.32 12.45 -8.77
N ALA A 5 12.18 11.95 -9.67
CA ALA A 5 13.38 12.69 -10.08
C ALA A 5 13.07 13.89 -11.00
N ALA A 6 11.99 13.81 -11.78
CA ALA A 6 11.51 14.96 -12.56
C ALA A 6 10.85 16.00 -11.63
N GLY A 7 10.02 15.54 -10.70
CA GLY A 7 9.39 16.43 -9.70
C GLY A 7 10.41 17.16 -8.83
N ASP A 8 11.49 16.51 -8.42
CA ASP A 8 12.55 17.14 -7.61
C ASP A 8 13.23 18.29 -8.37
N ARG A 9 13.48 18.14 -9.68
CA ARG A 9 14.06 19.19 -10.51
C ARG A 9 13.11 20.37 -10.70
N LEU A 10 11.82 20.10 -10.89
CA LEU A 10 10.80 21.15 -10.98
C LEU A 10 10.70 21.93 -9.66
N ALA A 11 10.64 21.23 -8.53
CA ALA A 11 10.58 21.85 -7.21
C ALA A 11 11.79 22.75 -6.93
N VAL A 12 13.01 22.27 -7.25
CA VAL A 12 14.23 23.10 -7.12
C VAL A 12 14.18 24.29 -8.06
N GLY A 13 13.77 24.10 -9.32
CA GLY A 13 13.68 25.16 -10.31
C GLY A 13 12.69 26.27 -9.95
N GLU A 14 11.55 25.91 -9.36
CA GLU A 14 10.53 26.86 -8.90
C GLU A 14 11.01 27.66 -7.68
N GLN A 15 11.81 27.04 -6.80
CA GLN A 15 12.25 27.64 -5.56
C GLN A 15 13.63 28.30 -5.63
N VAL A 16 14.22 28.49 -6.81
CA VAL A 16 15.57 29.07 -6.96
C VAL A 16 15.72 30.41 -6.23
N ALA A 17 14.70 31.26 -6.25
CA ALA A 17 14.72 32.54 -5.56
C ALA A 17 14.56 32.44 -4.03
N SER A 18 14.02 31.32 -3.54
CA SER A 18 13.72 31.10 -2.12
C SER A 18 14.79 30.28 -1.40
N VAL A 19 15.67 29.57 -2.13
CA VAL A 19 16.75 28.74 -1.55
C VAL A 19 18.16 29.03 -2.11
N PRO A 20 18.60 30.29 -2.21
CA PRO A 20 19.88 30.65 -2.83
C PRO A 20 21.11 30.04 -2.14
N GLN A 21 21.17 30.02 -0.80
CA GLN A 21 22.30 29.48 -0.05
C GLN A 21 22.42 27.97 -0.25
N SER A 22 21.30 27.26 -0.32
CA SER A 22 21.29 25.81 -0.57
C SER A 22 21.76 25.48 -1.99
N ILE A 23 21.47 26.34 -2.97
CA ILE A 23 21.97 26.19 -4.33
C ILE A 23 23.49 26.38 -4.39
N GLU A 24 24.00 27.41 -3.72
CA GLU A 24 25.44 27.66 -3.62
C GLU A 24 26.16 26.50 -2.94
N ALA A 25 25.64 26.01 -1.80
CA ALA A 25 26.20 24.86 -1.10
C ALA A 25 26.19 23.58 -1.95
N MET A 26 25.15 23.37 -2.77
CA MET A 26 25.10 22.25 -3.71
C MET A 26 26.13 22.41 -4.83
N ALA A 27 26.27 23.61 -5.39
CA ALA A 27 27.26 23.92 -6.42
C ALA A 27 28.72 23.80 -5.89
N GLY A 28 28.94 24.16 -4.62
CA GLY A 28 30.20 23.99 -3.90
C GLY A 28 30.52 22.55 -3.51
N GLY A 29 29.52 21.65 -3.55
CA GLY A 29 29.66 20.24 -3.20
C GLY A 29 29.48 19.92 -1.71
N ASP A 30 29.06 20.90 -0.90
CA ASP A 30 28.82 20.72 0.53
C ASP A 30 27.56 19.89 0.81
N ILE A 31 26.57 19.95 -0.10
CA ILE A 31 25.38 19.11 -0.06
C ILE A 31 25.09 18.46 -1.42
N GLY A 32 24.39 17.33 -1.41
CA GLY A 32 23.95 16.67 -2.64
C GLY A 32 22.64 17.26 -3.19
N PHE A 33 22.36 17.02 -4.47
CA PHE A 33 21.10 17.46 -5.10
C PHE A 33 19.84 16.98 -4.36
N SER A 34 19.86 15.78 -3.78
CA SER A 34 18.73 15.26 -3.00
C SER A 34 18.46 16.06 -1.71
N HIS A 35 19.48 16.65 -1.09
CA HIS A 35 19.29 17.56 0.04
C HIS A 35 18.65 18.86 -0.42
N LEU A 36 19.17 19.46 -1.49
CA LEU A 36 18.60 20.67 -2.09
C LEU A 36 17.12 20.48 -2.46
N ALA A 37 16.78 19.34 -3.08
CA ALA A 37 15.40 19.02 -3.42
C ALA A 37 14.48 18.91 -2.20
N LEU A 38 14.97 18.39 -1.07
CA LEU A 38 14.20 18.34 0.18
C LEU A 38 13.96 19.75 0.73
N ILE A 39 15.00 20.62 0.76
CA ILE A 39 14.87 22.00 1.21
C ILE A 39 13.87 22.78 0.34
N ALA A 40 13.94 22.63 -0.99
CA ALA A 40 12.98 23.24 -1.91
C ALA A 40 11.53 22.78 -1.65
N ARG A 41 11.32 21.48 -1.34
CA ARG A 41 9.99 20.95 -0.99
C ARG A 41 9.47 21.46 0.35
N GLU A 42 10.35 21.79 1.30
CA GLU A 42 9.95 22.47 2.54
C GLU A 42 9.49 23.90 2.25
N ALA A 43 10.20 24.61 1.38
CA ALA A 43 9.81 25.97 0.97
C ALA A 43 8.42 25.98 0.31
N ILE A 44 8.14 25.08 -0.63
CA ILE A 44 6.83 24.94 -1.28
C ILE A 44 5.74 24.66 -0.24
N ALA A 45 5.94 23.66 0.62
CA ALA A 45 4.91 23.25 1.58
C ALA A 45 4.54 24.38 2.55
N LEU A 46 5.51 25.18 3.00
CA LEU A 46 5.28 26.33 3.89
C LEU A 46 4.62 27.52 3.17
N GLN A 47 4.87 27.69 1.86
CA GLN A 47 4.18 28.68 1.05
C GLN A 47 2.70 28.29 0.83
N GLU A 48 2.44 27.01 0.50
CA GLU A 48 1.10 26.48 0.27
C GLU A 48 0.22 26.46 1.53
N SER A 49 0.82 26.27 2.70
CA SER A 49 0.09 26.29 3.96
C SER A 49 -0.38 27.69 4.40
N GLY A 50 0.03 28.75 3.67
CA GLY A 50 -0.39 30.12 3.94
C GLY A 50 0.40 30.78 5.08
N SER A 51 1.57 30.24 5.44
CA SER A 51 2.47 30.86 6.40
C SER A 51 2.89 32.25 5.88
N LYS A 52 2.64 33.30 6.67
CA LYS A 52 3.03 34.68 6.33
C LYS A 52 4.51 34.96 6.49
N ARG A 53 5.28 34.02 7.05
CA ARG A 53 6.71 34.20 7.28
C ARG A 53 7.50 33.78 6.05
N PRO A 54 8.51 34.56 5.63
CA PRO A 54 9.42 34.12 4.58
C PRO A 54 10.12 32.84 5.03
N PHE A 55 10.31 31.91 4.09
CA PHE A 55 11.06 30.69 4.33
C PHE A 55 12.52 31.04 4.67
N ASP A 56 12.98 30.57 5.82
CA ASP A 56 14.38 30.65 6.23
C ASP A 56 15.04 29.29 5.98
N GLU A 57 15.93 29.24 4.98
CA GLU A 57 16.62 28.01 4.59
C GLU A 57 17.82 27.69 5.50
N THR A 58 18.36 28.66 6.25
CA THR A 58 19.62 28.51 6.98
C THR A 58 19.59 27.36 8.00
N PRO A 59 18.53 27.17 8.82
CA PRO A 59 18.47 26.06 9.77
C PRO A 59 18.44 24.68 9.10
N LEU A 60 17.79 24.57 7.94
CA LEU A 60 17.69 23.33 7.18
C LEU A 60 19.01 23.04 6.46
N LEU A 61 19.63 24.04 5.86
CA LEU A 61 20.93 23.93 5.20
C LEU A 61 22.02 23.46 6.18
N TYR A 62 22.07 24.05 7.37
CA TYR A 62 23.01 23.63 8.41
C TYR A 62 22.88 22.13 8.73
N LYS A 63 21.64 21.63 8.85
CA LYS A 63 21.39 20.20 9.12
C LYS A 63 21.62 19.31 7.90
N ALA A 64 21.44 19.84 6.69
CA ALA A 64 21.70 19.09 5.46
C ALA A 64 23.18 18.70 5.31
N MET A 65 24.10 19.56 5.76
CA MET A 65 25.54 19.29 5.75
C MET A 65 25.94 18.16 6.73
N ASP A 66 25.25 18.06 7.87
CA ASP A 66 25.57 17.06 8.90
C ASP A 66 24.91 15.70 8.65
N PHE A 67 23.77 15.67 7.94
CA PHE A 67 22.92 14.47 7.85
C PHE A 67 23.02 13.77 6.50
N THR A 68 23.01 12.44 6.52
CA THR A 68 22.70 11.64 5.32
C THR A 68 21.30 12.01 4.79
N VAL A 69 21.07 11.86 3.48
CA VAL A 69 19.78 12.19 2.84
C VAL A 69 18.58 11.53 3.53
N GLY A 70 18.71 10.25 3.93
CA GLY A 70 17.63 9.53 4.60
C GLY A 70 17.28 10.12 5.97
N ARG A 71 18.29 10.44 6.77
CA ARG A 71 18.10 11.10 8.08
C ARG A 71 17.57 12.52 7.91
N PHE A 72 18.07 13.25 6.91
CA PHE A 72 17.65 14.61 6.61
C PHE A 72 16.18 14.68 6.19
N ARG A 73 15.70 13.73 5.37
CA ARG A 73 14.27 13.63 5.02
C ARG A 73 13.39 13.54 6.27
N ASN A 74 13.74 12.68 7.22
CA ASN A 74 12.97 12.55 8.46
C ASN A 74 13.02 13.84 9.29
N TYR A 75 14.19 14.49 9.34
CA TYR A 75 14.33 15.79 10.00
C TYR A 75 13.42 16.86 9.38
N CYS A 76 13.33 16.92 8.05
CA CYS A 76 12.43 17.82 7.33
C CYS A 76 10.95 17.62 7.73
N HIS A 77 10.48 16.37 7.84
CA HIS A 77 9.12 16.10 8.32
C HIS A 77 8.88 16.62 9.74
N HIS A 78 9.83 16.38 10.66
CA HIS A 78 9.74 16.90 12.03
C HIS A 78 9.79 18.43 12.07
N TYR A 79 10.66 19.04 11.27
CA TYR A 79 10.76 20.49 11.15
C TYR A 79 9.45 21.09 10.67
N ARG A 80 8.87 20.55 9.59
CA ARG A 80 7.58 21.03 9.05
C ARG A 80 6.47 20.97 10.08
N HIS A 81 6.32 19.83 10.74
CA HIS A 81 5.34 19.69 11.82
C HIS A 81 5.59 20.68 12.96
N SER A 82 6.84 20.99 13.30
CA SER A 82 7.17 21.94 14.38
C SER A 82 6.88 23.41 14.03
N VAL A 83 7.04 23.77 12.75
CA VAL A 83 6.84 25.15 12.26
C VAL A 83 5.38 25.42 11.92
N ASP A 84 4.70 24.42 11.36
CA ASP A 84 3.31 24.51 10.94
C ASP A 84 2.56 23.19 11.16
N PRO A 85 2.10 22.95 12.41
CA PRO A 85 1.34 21.75 12.74
C PRO A 85 0.01 21.64 11.97
N GLU A 86 -0.65 22.78 11.73
CA GLU A 86 -1.97 22.83 11.07
C GLU A 86 -1.85 22.51 9.58
N GLY A 87 -0.89 23.12 8.89
CA GLY A 87 -0.59 22.82 7.49
C GLY A 87 -0.15 21.37 7.30
N TYR A 88 0.68 20.84 8.21
CA TYR A 88 1.09 19.44 8.19
C TYR A 88 -0.11 18.49 8.34
N ALA A 89 -0.98 18.73 9.33
CA ALA A 89 -2.18 17.92 9.56
C ALA A 89 -3.16 17.99 8.39
N LYS A 90 -3.31 19.17 7.77
CA LYS A 90 -4.14 19.33 6.56
C LYS A 90 -3.60 18.48 5.40
N GLN A 91 -2.29 18.50 5.18
CA GLN A 91 -1.66 17.69 4.13
C GLN A 91 -1.80 16.18 4.40
N GLU A 92 -1.72 15.75 5.66
CA GLU A 92 -2.00 14.36 6.05
C GLU A 92 -3.47 13.97 5.77
N ALA A 93 -4.41 14.87 6.07
CA ALA A 93 -5.81 14.66 5.78
C ALA A 93 -6.09 14.56 4.27
N GLU A 94 -5.49 15.43 3.45
CA GLU A 94 -5.58 15.38 1.99
C GLU A 94 -4.98 14.08 1.43
N THR A 95 -3.83 13.64 1.94
CA THR A 95 -3.20 12.38 1.53
C THR A 95 -4.06 11.17 1.92
N SER A 96 -4.70 11.23 3.08
CA SER A 96 -5.66 10.21 3.54
C SER A 96 -6.90 10.15 2.65
N GLN A 97 -7.39 11.30 2.16
CA GLN A 97 -8.49 11.36 1.20
C GLN A 97 -8.07 10.90 -0.20
N ALA A 98 -6.79 11.01 -0.54
CA ALA A 98 -6.22 10.52 -1.80
C ALA A 98 -5.97 9.00 -1.83
N ARG A 99 -6.24 8.28 -0.72
CA ARG A 99 -6.21 6.81 -0.70
C ARG A 99 -7.10 6.26 -1.82
N ALA A 100 -6.54 5.39 -2.64
CA ALA A 100 -7.28 4.75 -3.72
C ALA A 100 -6.83 3.30 -3.90
N LEU A 101 -7.77 2.40 -4.13
CA LEU A 101 -7.53 1.00 -4.42
C LEU A 101 -8.40 0.57 -5.60
N SER A 102 -7.77 0.06 -6.65
CA SER A 102 -8.42 -0.52 -7.82
C SER A 102 -8.18 -2.03 -7.84
N LEU A 103 -9.27 -2.79 -8.05
CA LEU A 103 -9.27 -4.23 -8.23
C LEU A 103 -9.76 -4.50 -9.66
N THR A 104 -8.93 -5.13 -10.48
CA THR A 104 -9.27 -5.44 -11.88
C THR A 104 -9.10 -6.92 -12.14
N THR A 105 -10.18 -7.58 -12.54
CA THR A 105 -10.14 -8.99 -12.94
C THR A 105 -9.52 -9.12 -14.33
N GLY A 106 -8.45 -9.90 -14.43
CA GLY A 106 -7.80 -10.26 -15.68
C GLY A 106 -8.26 -11.60 -16.25
N GLU A 107 -7.70 -11.98 -17.38
CA GLU A 107 -7.96 -13.26 -18.02
C GLU A 107 -7.56 -14.43 -17.10
N GLY A 108 -8.37 -15.49 -17.08
CA GLY A 108 -8.14 -16.66 -16.22
C GLY A 108 -8.42 -16.41 -14.73
N GLY A 109 -9.15 -15.35 -14.37
CA GLY A 109 -9.60 -15.10 -12.99
C GLY A 109 -8.54 -14.52 -12.05
N VAL A 110 -7.40 -14.09 -12.60
CA VAL A 110 -6.38 -13.36 -11.83
C VAL A 110 -6.91 -12.00 -11.39
N LEU A 111 -6.62 -11.59 -10.16
CA LEU A 111 -7.00 -10.28 -9.64
C LEU A 111 -5.78 -9.34 -9.61
N TRP A 112 -5.84 -8.27 -10.39
CA TRP A 112 -4.85 -7.20 -10.35
C TRP A 112 -5.23 -6.19 -9.27
N ILE A 113 -4.33 -5.96 -8.33
CA ILE A 113 -4.50 -4.99 -7.24
C ILE A 113 -3.51 -3.85 -7.44
N ARG A 114 -4.03 -2.63 -7.52
CA ARG A 114 -3.22 -1.41 -7.57
C ARG A 114 -3.81 -0.39 -6.62
N GLY A 115 -2.98 0.26 -5.82
CA GLY A 115 -3.46 1.30 -4.94
C GLY A 115 -2.36 2.23 -4.46
N VAL A 116 -2.80 3.31 -3.83
CA VAL A 116 -1.98 4.26 -3.10
C VAL A 116 -2.55 4.38 -1.70
N LEU A 117 -1.67 4.27 -0.72
CA LEU A 117 -1.97 4.52 0.69
C LEU A 117 -1.12 5.71 1.13
N ASP A 118 -1.65 6.48 2.06
CA ASP A 118 -0.92 7.46 2.83
C ASP A 118 0.12 6.80 3.76
N ALA A 119 0.87 7.61 4.50
CA ALA A 119 1.91 7.12 5.39
C ALA A 119 1.36 6.20 6.50
N GLU A 120 0.25 6.58 7.15
CA GLU A 120 -0.37 5.80 8.22
C GLU A 120 -0.96 4.49 7.70
N GLY A 121 -1.75 4.55 6.62
CA GLY A 121 -2.36 3.38 6.01
C GLY A 121 -1.32 2.39 5.47
N GLY A 122 -0.26 2.90 4.83
CA GLY A 122 0.85 2.09 4.34
C GLY A 122 1.65 1.42 5.47
N ALA A 123 1.94 2.16 6.55
CA ALA A 123 2.60 1.60 7.73
C ALA A 123 1.74 0.53 8.41
N THR A 124 0.44 0.77 8.53
CA THR A 124 -0.53 -0.18 9.10
C THR A 124 -0.57 -1.47 8.28
N LEU A 125 -0.74 -1.38 6.96
CA LEU A 125 -0.76 -2.53 6.07
C LEU A 125 0.54 -3.33 6.16
N ARG A 126 1.70 -2.65 6.12
CA ARG A 126 3.00 -3.32 6.23
C ARG A 126 3.17 -4.02 7.58
N THR A 127 2.78 -3.38 8.66
CA THR A 127 2.88 -3.93 10.02
C THR A 127 2.03 -5.21 10.15
N ALA A 128 0.85 -5.23 9.55
CA ALA A 128 -0.01 -6.42 9.52
C ALA A 128 0.52 -7.52 8.60
N LEU A 129 1.10 -7.16 7.45
CA LEU A 129 1.49 -8.10 6.39
C LEU A 129 2.88 -8.72 6.59
N GLU A 130 3.85 -7.97 7.09
CA GLU A 130 5.24 -8.42 7.25
C GLU A 130 5.37 -9.69 8.15
N PRO A 131 4.59 -9.87 9.23
CA PRO A 131 4.57 -11.10 10.01
C PRO A 131 4.14 -12.33 9.19
N LEU A 132 3.13 -12.19 8.33
CA LEU A 132 2.59 -13.26 7.48
C LEU A 132 3.53 -13.59 6.32
N ALA A 133 4.29 -12.60 5.85
CA ALA A 133 5.25 -12.76 4.77
C ALA A 133 6.59 -13.36 5.21
N LYS A 134 6.75 -13.87 6.45
CA LYS A 134 7.98 -14.51 6.92
C LYS A 134 8.26 -15.83 6.20
N ARG A 135 9.52 -16.29 6.22
CA ARG A 135 9.89 -17.58 5.64
C ARG A 135 9.42 -18.71 6.55
N ASN A 136 8.79 -19.72 5.97
CA ASN A 136 8.38 -20.95 6.65
C ASN A 136 9.56 -21.93 6.76
N GLY A 137 10.54 -21.57 7.60
CA GLY A 137 11.73 -22.38 7.83
C GLY A 137 12.79 -22.25 6.73
N LYS A 138 13.84 -23.08 6.83
CA LYS A 138 15.05 -22.98 5.99
C LYS A 138 14.83 -23.39 4.52
N GLY A 139 13.77 -24.16 4.22
CA GLY A 139 13.44 -24.62 2.87
C GLY A 139 12.38 -23.77 2.16
N ASP A 140 11.99 -22.62 2.71
CA ASP A 140 11.03 -21.73 2.04
C ASP A 140 11.75 -20.89 0.98
N ASP A 141 11.71 -21.39 -0.25
CA ASP A 141 12.31 -20.75 -1.44
C ASP A 141 11.41 -19.68 -2.07
N ARG A 142 10.23 -19.38 -1.48
CA ARG A 142 9.35 -18.33 -1.98
C ARG A 142 10.04 -16.96 -1.89
N ARG A 143 10.03 -16.25 -3.01
CA ARG A 143 10.45 -14.84 -3.07
C ARG A 143 9.56 -13.97 -2.18
N LEU A 144 10.07 -12.81 -1.78
CA LEU A 144 9.38 -11.91 -0.85
C LEU A 144 8.04 -11.42 -1.42
N ASP A 145 8.00 -11.08 -2.71
CA ASP A 145 6.80 -10.68 -3.43
C ASP A 145 5.69 -11.75 -3.35
N ARG A 146 6.04 -13.02 -3.58
CA ARG A 146 5.11 -14.14 -3.43
C ARG A 146 4.64 -14.29 -1.98
N ARG A 147 5.53 -14.17 -0.99
CA ARG A 147 5.16 -14.26 0.42
C ARG A 147 4.25 -13.11 0.87
N LEU A 148 4.46 -11.90 0.34
CA LEU A 148 3.56 -10.77 0.58
C LEU A 148 2.18 -11.00 -0.05
N ALA A 149 2.12 -11.56 -1.27
CA ALA A 149 0.85 -11.92 -1.90
C ALA A 149 0.10 -13.01 -1.11
N ASP A 150 0.80 -14.09 -0.72
CA ASP A 150 0.24 -15.16 0.10
C ASP A 150 -0.27 -14.61 1.44
N GLY A 151 0.51 -13.76 2.11
CA GLY A 151 0.13 -13.13 3.39
C GLY A 151 -1.06 -12.17 3.27
N LEU A 152 -1.25 -11.52 2.12
CA LEU A 152 -2.40 -10.62 1.90
C LEU A 152 -3.69 -11.44 1.82
N VAL A 153 -3.63 -12.60 1.16
CA VAL A 153 -4.75 -13.55 1.07
C VAL A 153 -5.04 -14.16 2.44
N GLU A 154 -4.00 -14.55 3.19
CA GLU A 154 -4.15 -15.07 4.56
C GLU A 154 -4.77 -14.03 5.51
N MET A 155 -4.36 -12.76 5.43
CA MET A 155 -4.98 -11.67 6.20
C MET A 155 -6.47 -11.50 5.85
N ALA A 156 -6.84 -11.63 4.58
CA ALA A 156 -8.25 -11.57 4.16
C ALA A 156 -9.06 -12.76 4.68
N HIS A 157 -8.48 -13.98 4.68
CA HIS A 157 -9.11 -15.16 5.30
C HIS A 157 -9.35 -14.94 6.79
N HIS A 158 -8.33 -14.50 7.55
CA HIS A 158 -8.51 -14.20 8.98
C HIS A 158 -9.62 -13.18 9.25
N ALA A 159 -9.80 -12.18 8.37
CA ALA A 159 -10.87 -11.19 8.52
C ALA A 159 -12.27 -11.77 8.23
N LEU A 160 -12.38 -12.67 7.24
CA LEU A 160 -13.62 -13.39 6.92
C LEU A 160 -14.01 -14.36 8.05
N ASP A 161 -13.04 -15.14 8.53
CA ASP A 161 -13.26 -16.18 9.54
C ASP A 161 -13.47 -15.59 10.94
N GLY A 162 -12.77 -14.50 11.26
CA GLY A 162 -12.82 -13.83 12.56
C GLY A 162 -14.07 -12.99 12.81
N GLY A 163 -14.99 -12.91 11.84
CA GLY A 163 -16.23 -12.13 11.96
C GLY A 163 -16.02 -10.62 12.14
N ALA A 164 -14.81 -10.12 11.88
CA ALA A 164 -14.43 -8.72 12.06
C ALA A 164 -15.04 -7.78 11.00
N LEU A 165 -15.54 -8.35 9.90
CA LEU A 165 -16.16 -7.60 8.82
C LEU A 165 -17.64 -7.33 9.12
N ALA A 166 -18.09 -6.14 8.72
CA ALA A 166 -19.50 -5.74 8.86
C ALA A 166 -20.42 -6.75 8.17
N GLN A 167 -21.50 -7.11 8.85
CA GLN A 167 -22.49 -8.03 8.32
C GLN A 167 -23.24 -7.37 7.16
N ARG A 168 -23.40 -8.10 6.05
CA ARG A 168 -24.44 -7.80 5.06
C ARG A 168 -25.60 -8.74 5.35
N VAL A 169 -26.80 -8.19 5.56
CA VAL A 169 -28.04 -8.97 5.74
C VAL A 169 -27.93 -10.00 6.89
N GLY A 170 -27.28 -9.64 8.00
CA GLY A 170 -27.18 -10.50 9.19
C GLY A 170 -26.22 -11.69 9.07
N GLN A 171 -25.48 -11.83 7.97
CA GLN A 171 -24.46 -12.86 7.79
C GLN A 171 -23.08 -12.25 7.57
N HIS A 172 -22.04 -12.92 8.08
CA HIS A 172 -20.66 -12.55 7.80
C HIS A 172 -20.34 -12.78 6.31
N PRO A 173 -19.56 -11.88 5.68
CA PRO A 173 -19.06 -12.11 4.33
C PRO A 173 -18.32 -13.44 4.26
N HIS A 174 -18.67 -14.28 3.28
CA HIS A 174 -18.07 -15.59 3.07
C HIS A 174 -17.87 -15.83 1.58
N LEU A 175 -16.95 -16.74 1.24
CA LEU A 175 -16.73 -17.18 -0.12
C LEU A 175 -17.77 -18.25 -0.49
N GLN A 176 -18.56 -18.03 -1.54
CA GLN A 176 -19.54 -19.01 -2.02
C GLN A 176 -18.96 -19.86 -3.15
N VAL A 177 -18.98 -21.19 -2.96
CA VAL A 177 -18.62 -22.19 -3.98
C VAL A 177 -19.84 -23.04 -4.29
N THR A 178 -20.23 -23.10 -5.56
CA THR A 178 -21.29 -23.99 -6.05
C THR A 178 -20.66 -25.14 -6.81
N THR A 179 -20.96 -26.37 -6.44
CA THR A 179 -20.35 -27.55 -7.04
C THR A 179 -21.31 -28.73 -7.10
N THR A 180 -21.04 -29.67 -8.00
CA THR A 180 -21.78 -30.93 -8.04
C THR A 180 -21.23 -31.91 -7.00
N LEU A 181 -22.04 -32.88 -6.59
CA LEU A 181 -21.58 -33.96 -5.72
C LEU A 181 -20.44 -34.75 -6.36
N GLU A 182 -20.45 -34.93 -7.68
CA GLU A 182 -19.42 -35.67 -8.41
C GLU A 182 -18.06 -34.96 -8.37
N THR A 183 -18.08 -33.63 -8.52
CA THR A 183 -16.89 -32.77 -8.39
C THR A 183 -16.33 -32.83 -6.97
N LEU A 184 -17.20 -32.78 -5.95
CA LEU A 184 -16.78 -32.91 -4.55
C LEU A 184 -16.13 -34.27 -4.26
N LEU A 185 -16.64 -35.34 -4.87
CA LEU A 185 -16.10 -36.70 -4.80
C LEU A 185 -14.88 -36.95 -5.71
N GLN A 186 -14.34 -35.94 -6.38
CA GLN A 186 -13.20 -36.04 -7.31
C GLN A 186 -13.42 -37.06 -8.44
N ARG A 187 -14.67 -37.22 -8.93
CA ARG A 187 -14.96 -38.16 -10.02
C ARG A 187 -14.41 -37.66 -11.36
N CYS A 188 -13.80 -38.55 -12.13
CA CYS A 188 -13.39 -38.27 -13.50
C CYS A 188 -14.61 -37.92 -14.36
N GLY A 189 -14.52 -36.86 -15.16
CA GLY A 189 -15.61 -36.36 -16.00
C GLY A 189 -16.57 -35.37 -15.31
N ALA A 190 -16.41 -35.13 -14.01
CA ALA A 190 -17.22 -34.13 -13.30
C ALA A 190 -16.88 -32.70 -13.78
N PRO A 191 -17.86 -31.78 -13.79
CA PRO A 191 -17.62 -30.37 -14.14
C PRO A 191 -16.75 -29.67 -13.09
N ALA A 192 -16.17 -28.52 -13.46
CA ALA A 192 -15.54 -27.62 -12.50
C ALA A 192 -16.60 -27.01 -11.54
N ALA A 193 -16.15 -26.50 -10.40
CA ALA A 193 -17.01 -25.79 -9.47
C ALA A 193 -17.03 -24.29 -9.78
N ASP A 194 -18.18 -23.65 -9.59
CA ASP A 194 -18.31 -22.21 -9.73
C ASP A 194 -17.90 -21.52 -8.43
N LEU A 195 -17.04 -20.53 -8.54
CA LEU A 195 -16.60 -19.68 -7.45
C LEU A 195 -17.16 -18.27 -7.67
N GLU A 196 -17.86 -17.72 -6.68
CA GLU A 196 -18.41 -16.37 -6.79
C GLU A 196 -17.29 -15.34 -7.04
N LEU A 197 -17.51 -14.42 -7.99
CA LEU A 197 -16.56 -13.37 -8.41
C LEU A 197 -15.26 -13.86 -9.07
N SER A 198 -15.18 -15.14 -9.48
CA SER A 198 -14.01 -15.70 -10.15
C SER A 198 -14.37 -16.64 -11.31
N VAL A 199 -13.35 -17.22 -11.92
CA VAL A 199 -13.50 -18.32 -12.89
C VAL A 199 -13.74 -19.65 -12.16
N PRO A 200 -14.25 -20.68 -12.87
CA PRO A 200 -14.44 -21.99 -12.28
C PRO A 200 -13.15 -22.58 -11.69
N ILE A 201 -13.28 -23.24 -10.54
CA ILE A 201 -12.17 -23.84 -9.80
C ILE A 201 -12.19 -25.37 -9.91
N SER A 202 -11.01 -25.97 -9.82
CA SER A 202 -10.86 -27.43 -9.92
C SER A 202 -11.43 -28.16 -8.72
N ALA A 203 -11.77 -29.44 -8.90
CA ALA A 203 -12.19 -30.32 -7.81
C ALA A 203 -11.20 -30.32 -6.64
N ARG A 204 -9.89 -30.26 -6.90
CA ARG A 204 -8.85 -30.17 -5.85
C ARG A 204 -8.83 -28.84 -5.11
N ALA A 205 -9.21 -27.74 -5.76
CA ALA A 205 -9.39 -26.46 -5.08
C ALA A 205 -10.62 -26.49 -4.17
N VAL A 206 -11.72 -27.12 -4.62
CA VAL A 206 -12.91 -27.37 -3.79
C VAL A 206 -12.57 -28.21 -2.57
N GLU A 207 -11.81 -29.29 -2.73
CA GLU A 207 -11.38 -30.15 -1.61
C GLU A 207 -10.64 -29.34 -0.54
N ARG A 208 -9.72 -28.45 -0.95
CA ARG A 208 -9.00 -27.56 -0.02
C ARG A 208 -9.93 -26.60 0.71
N LEU A 209 -10.89 -26.01 0.01
CA LEU A 209 -11.87 -25.09 0.59
C LEU A 209 -12.88 -25.83 1.50
N ALA A 210 -13.15 -27.10 1.20
CA ALA A 210 -14.06 -27.94 1.98
C ALA A 210 -13.50 -28.35 3.36
N CYS A 211 -12.19 -28.18 3.59
CA CYS A 211 -11.56 -28.48 4.87
C CYS A 211 -12.03 -27.57 6.01
N ASP A 212 -12.46 -26.34 5.69
CA ASP A 212 -12.85 -25.33 6.69
C ASP A 212 -14.05 -24.51 6.17
N CYS A 213 -15.16 -25.19 5.89
CA CYS A 213 -16.38 -24.53 5.41
C CYS A 213 -17.65 -25.15 6.00
N ASN A 214 -18.75 -24.41 5.88
CA ASN A 214 -20.09 -24.95 6.09
C ASN A 214 -20.64 -25.45 4.76
N VAL A 215 -21.00 -26.73 4.71
CA VAL A 215 -21.56 -27.36 3.51
C VAL A 215 -23.09 -27.41 3.62
N THR A 216 -23.77 -26.77 2.67
CA THR A 216 -25.22 -26.88 2.51
C THR A 216 -25.53 -27.68 1.25
N ARG A 217 -26.20 -28.81 1.40
CA ARG A 217 -26.64 -29.62 0.26
C ARG A 217 -27.92 -29.03 -0.33
N MET A 218 -27.85 -28.55 -1.57
CA MET A 218 -29.03 -28.19 -2.36
C MET A 218 -29.42 -29.36 -3.26
N LEU A 219 -30.65 -29.85 -3.12
CA LEU A 219 -31.23 -30.84 -4.03
C LEU A 219 -32.02 -30.07 -5.11
N LEU A 220 -31.43 -29.97 -6.30
CA LEU A 220 -32.10 -29.40 -7.46
C LEU A 220 -32.65 -30.58 -8.28
N ASN A 221 -33.94 -30.86 -8.15
CA ASN A 221 -34.61 -31.85 -8.99
C ASN A 221 -35.04 -31.19 -10.31
N ALA A 222 -34.89 -31.93 -11.41
CA ALA A 222 -36.03 -32.17 -12.27
C ALA A 222 -36.40 -33.66 -12.04
N ASP A 223 -37.60 -33.86 -11.51
CA ASP A 223 -38.21 -35.09 -10.95
C ASP A 223 -37.82 -35.46 -9.51
#